data_AF-A0A6J1D7Z8-F1
#
_entry.id   AF-A0A6J1D7Z8-F1
#
_cell.length_a   1.000
_cell.length_b   1.000
_cell.length_c   1.000
_cell.angle_alpha   90.00
_cell.angle_beta   90.00
_cell.angle_gamma   90.00
#
_symmetry.space_group_name_H-M   'P 1'
#
loop_
_entity.id
_entity.type
_entity.pdbx_description
1 polymer ?
#
loop_
_entity_poly.entity_id
_entity_poly.type
_entity_poly.pdbx_seq_one_letter_code
_entity_poly.pdbx_strand_id
1 'polypeptide(L)'
;MAPLFSLSHSFSFPSTNPNLNFTSTYRYVLPLRAPTLRFITNSSSSPSPSPPPPDPIPDAPPPDKKSLAAATGELFLGLAGRLIKRSGDGSNRVAMFEDPRAKRSAYDERIGAVVEDEIQSGVVWEQRVKDVQAERERRLVTSPGFSFSAAGLVFPYHLGVAKFLIEKGYIKETTPLAGASAGAIVCAVIASGASMEEALQATKLLAEDCRSRGTAFRLGAVLREVLDKFLPDDVHIRCNGRVRVAVTQVFWRPRGLLVDQFDSKDDLINAVFTSSFIPGYLAPRPATIFRNRLCIDGGLTLFMPPTSASHTVRVCAFPASRLGFEGIGISPDCNPENRAGPRELFNWALEPAEDYILDRLFDLGYQDATVWAEDNPVEKLVEDEGTIEDDACN
;
A
#
# COMPACT_ATOMS: atom_id res chain seq x y z
N MET A 1 -27.46 26.91 53.31
CA MET A 1 -28.13 28.11 52.78
C MET A 1 -27.72 28.27 51.33
N ALA A 2 -28.69 28.20 50.43
CA ALA A 2 -28.59 28.53 48.99
C ALA A 2 -28.79 30.08 48.81
N PRO A 3 -28.81 30.70 47.59
CA PRO A 3 -28.91 30.07 46.26
C PRO A 3 -28.21 30.74 45.02
N LEU A 4 -28.17 29.94 43.94
CA LEU A 4 -28.46 30.17 42.49
C LEU A 4 -27.89 31.39 41.72
N PHE A 5 -27.22 31.15 40.57
CA PHE A 5 -27.85 31.08 39.23
C PHE A 5 -26.91 30.43 38.18
N SER A 6 -27.53 29.75 37.23
CA SER A 6 -26.98 28.93 36.13
C SER A 6 -27.30 29.57 34.78
N LEU A 7 -26.46 29.39 33.77
CA LEU A 7 -26.80 29.58 32.36
C LEU A 7 -26.06 28.53 31.50
N SER A 8 -26.84 27.60 30.95
CA SER A 8 -26.48 26.63 29.93
C SER A 8 -26.99 27.10 28.57
N HIS A 9 -26.22 26.85 27.49
CA HIS A 9 -26.71 26.97 26.11
C HIS A 9 -26.41 25.67 25.36
N SER A 10 -27.50 25.01 24.96
CA SER A 10 -27.57 23.83 24.11
C SER A 10 -28.08 24.26 22.74
N PHE A 11 -27.41 23.88 21.65
CA PHE A 11 -27.95 24.04 20.30
C PHE A 11 -28.31 22.66 19.74
N SER A 12 -29.61 22.46 19.52
CA SER A 12 -30.20 21.29 18.84
C SER A 12 -30.78 21.72 17.49
N PHE A 13 -30.61 20.84 16.50
CA PHE A 13 -31.12 20.92 15.12
C PHE A 13 -32.63 21.16 15.00
N PRO A 14 -33.06 21.74 13.87
CA PRO A 14 -34.36 21.44 13.29
C PRO A 14 -34.24 20.77 11.90
N SER A 15 -34.86 19.60 11.79
CA SER A 15 -35.34 19.01 10.53
C SER A 15 -36.64 19.69 10.12
N THR A 16 -36.74 20.14 8.86
CA THR A 16 -38.02 20.28 8.14
C THR A 16 -37.79 20.29 6.63
N ASN A 17 -38.28 19.26 5.96
CA ASN A 17 -38.69 19.30 4.54
C ASN A 17 -40.10 19.93 4.47
N PRO A 18 -40.38 20.80 3.49
CA PRO A 18 -41.48 20.45 2.59
C PRO A 18 -41.23 20.84 1.12
N ASN A 19 -41.69 19.97 0.22
CA ASN A 19 -41.97 20.24 -1.18
C ASN A 19 -42.82 21.52 -1.34
N LEU A 20 -42.44 22.42 -2.25
CA LEU A 20 -43.37 23.33 -2.94
C LEU A 20 -42.82 23.73 -4.32
N ASN A 21 -43.57 23.31 -5.34
CA ASN A 21 -43.45 23.73 -6.73
C ASN A 21 -43.61 25.24 -6.87
N PHE A 22 -42.77 25.87 -7.70
CA PHE A 22 -43.15 27.10 -8.39
C PHE A 22 -42.78 27.05 -9.87
N THR A 23 -43.85 26.99 -10.66
CA THR A 23 -43.93 27.19 -12.10
C THR A 23 -43.50 28.61 -12.49
N SER A 24 -42.67 28.76 -13.52
CA SER A 24 -42.72 29.94 -14.37
C SER A 24 -42.60 29.55 -15.84
N THR A 25 -43.64 29.98 -16.54
CA THR A 25 -44.05 29.73 -17.91
C THR A 25 -43.22 30.51 -18.91
N TYR A 26 -42.64 29.83 -19.91
CA TYR A 26 -42.42 30.40 -21.25
C TYR A 26 -42.95 29.39 -22.30
N ARG A 27 -44.23 29.58 -22.62
CA ARG A 27 -44.94 29.13 -23.84
C ARG A 27 -44.65 30.16 -24.94
N TYR A 28 -44.64 29.94 -26.25
CA TYR A 28 -44.81 28.87 -27.25
C TYR A 28 -44.11 29.46 -28.52
N VAL A 29 -43.83 28.85 -29.68
CA VAL A 29 -44.64 28.05 -30.63
C VAL A 29 -43.68 27.54 -31.73
N LEU A 30 -43.78 26.27 -32.11
CA LEU A 30 -43.26 25.68 -33.35
C LEU A 30 -44.24 25.92 -34.52
N PRO A 31 -43.78 26.01 -35.79
CA PRO A 31 -44.65 25.69 -36.92
C PRO A 31 -44.22 24.45 -37.70
N LEU A 32 -45.25 23.73 -38.16
CA LEU A 32 -45.27 22.53 -39.00
C LEU A 32 -44.99 22.82 -40.50
N ARG A 33 -44.29 21.85 -41.13
CA ARG A 33 -44.51 21.19 -42.46
C ARG A 33 -44.97 21.97 -43.72
N ALA A 34 -44.07 21.95 -44.72
CA ALA A 34 -44.17 21.78 -46.21
C ALA A 34 -45.12 22.65 -47.06
N PRO A 35 -44.68 23.07 -48.27
CA PRO A 35 -44.88 22.23 -49.47
C PRO A 35 -43.74 22.20 -50.51
N THR A 36 -43.88 21.24 -51.40
CA THR A 36 -43.11 20.89 -52.61
C THR A 36 -43.01 21.98 -53.68
N LEU A 37 -41.86 22.09 -54.34
CA LEU A 37 -41.73 22.60 -55.72
C LEU A 37 -40.88 21.65 -56.57
N ARG A 38 -41.47 21.22 -57.70
CA ARG A 38 -40.87 20.42 -58.76
C ARG A 38 -40.06 21.32 -59.70
N PHE A 39 -38.90 20.85 -60.13
CA PHE A 39 -38.32 21.25 -61.41
C PHE A 39 -38.08 20.01 -62.27
N ILE A 40 -38.61 20.06 -63.50
CA ILE A 40 -38.33 19.13 -64.60
C ILE A 40 -37.31 19.83 -65.49
N THR A 41 -36.19 19.18 -65.83
CA THR A 41 -35.62 19.27 -67.19
C THR A 41 -34.84 18.01 -67.57
N ASN A 42 -35.19 17.52 -68.74
CA ASN A 42 -34.58 16.65 -69.75
C ASN A 42 -33.35 15.75 -69.47
N SER A 43 -33.55 14.50 -69.90
CA SER A 43 -32.60 13.41 -70.12
C SER A 43 -31.44 13.75 -71.08
N SER A 44 -30.24 13.28 -70.73
CA SER A 44 -29.30 12.68 -71.69
C SER A 44 -28.49 11.58 -71.00
N SER A 45 -28.31 10.47 -71.70
CA SER A 45 -27.77 9.19 -71.25
C SER A 45 -26.26 9.07 -71.51
N SER A 46 -25.46 8.65 -70.51
CA SER A 46 -24.09 8.07 -70.62
C SER A 46 -23.61 7.54 -69.24
N PRO A 47 -22.66 6.59 -69.16
CA PRO A 47 -22.65 5.52 -68.15
C PRO A 47 -22.04 5.89 -66.78
N SER A 48 -22.38 5.06 -65.79
CA SER A 48 -22.05 5.14 -64.36
C SER A 48 -20.56 5.25 -64.02
N PRO A 49 -20.15 6.11 -63.05
CA PRO A 49 -18.81 6.08 -62.48
C PRO A 49 -18.72 5.02 -61.36
N SER A 50 -17.60 4.31 -61.31
CA SER A 50 -17.20 3.35 -60.27
C SER A 50 -17.13 4.00 -58.87
N PRO A 51 -17.32 3.23 -57.78
CA PRO A 51 -17.27 3.77 -56.42
C PRO A 51 -15.85 4.27 -56.09
N PRO A 52 -15.72 5.29 -55.22
CA PRO A 52 -14.41 5.78 -54.77
C PRO A 52 -13.67 4.70 -53.95
N PRO A 53 -12.33 4.74 -53.92
CA PRO A 53 -11.55 3.83 -53.09
C PRO A 53 -11.87 4.09 -51.60
N PRO A 54 -11.79 3.05 -50.74
CA PRO A 54 -12.00 3.22 -49.31
C PRO A 54 -10.96 4.15 -48.71
N ASP A 55 -11.37 4.95 -47.72
CA ASP A 55 -10.50 5.85 -46.97
C ASP A 55 -9.29 5.09 -46.39
N PRO A 56 -8.10 5.70 -46.35
CA PRO A 56 -6.94 5.09 -45.72
C PRO A 56 -7.25 4.82 -44.24
N ILE A 57 -7.02 3.57 -43.84
CA ILE A 57 -7.05 3.13 -42.45
C ILE A 57 -6.16 4.07 -41.64
N PRO A 58 -6.62 4.66 -40.53
CA PRO A 58 -5.75 5.48 -39.68
C PRO A 58 -4.59 4.61 -39.22
N ASP A 59 -3.36 5.10 -39.43
CA ASP A 59 -2.15 4.46 -38.91
C ASP A 59 -2.36 4.14 -37.42
N ALA A 60 -1.99 2.92 -37.03
CA ALA A 60 -1.97 2.51 -35.64
C ALA A 60 -1.21 3.56 -34.81
N PRO A 61 -1.71 3.94 -33.62
CA PRO A 61 -1.02 4.91 -32.79
C PRO A 61 0.43 4.45 -32.56
N PRO A 62 1.40 5.38 -32.60
CA PRO A 62 2.80 5.01 -32.37
C PRO A 62 2.91 4.32 -31.01
N PRO A 63 3.79 3.31 -30.87
CA PRO A 63 3.95 2.61 -29.59
C PRO A 63 4.28 3.64 -28.51
N ASP A 64 3.48 3.66 -27.44
CA ASP A 64 3.66 4.56 -26.30
C ASP A 64 5.12 4.50 -25.84
N LYS A 65 5.81 5.64 -25.91
CA LYS A 65 7.18 5.75 -25.39
C LYS A 65 7.10 5.68 -23.87
N LYS A 66 7.30 4.49 -23.30
CA LYS A 66 7.41 4.31 -21.85
C LYS A 66 8.45 5.25 -21.27
N SER A 67 8.11 5.92 -20.18
CA SER A 67 9.04 6.82 -19.48
C SER A 67 10.24 6.02 -18.93
N LEU A 68 11.43 6.65 -18.85
CA LEU A 68 12.61 6.03 -18.25
C LEU A 68 12.34 5.56 -16.80
N ALA A 69 11.52 6.31 -16.08
CA ALA A 69 11.11 6.01 -14.72
C ALA A 69 10.25 4.73 -14.66
N ALA A 70 9.25 4.61 -15.55
CA ALA A 70 8.45 3.40 -15.67
C ALA A 70 9.32 2.18 -16.06
N ALA A 71 10.25 2.34 -17.02
CA ALA A 71 11.17 1.26 -17.39
C ALA A 71 12.06 0.82 -16.21
N THR A 72 12.51 1.76 -15.38
CA THR A 72 13.34 1.44 -14.21
C THR A 72 12.52 0.77 -13.10
N GLY A 73 11.28 1.20 -12.88
CA GLY A 73 10.35 0.55 -11.97
C GLY A 73 10.00 -0.87 -12.39
N GLU A 74 9.73 -1.12 -13.68
CA GLU A 74 9.51 -2.47 -14.21
C GLU A 74 10.72 -3.39 -13.99
N LEU A 75 11.93 -2.88 -14.25
CA LEU A 75 13.17 -3.62 -14.00
C LEU A 75 13.33 -3.97 -12.52
N PHE A 76 13.06 -3.00 -11.63
CA PHE A 76 13.15 -3.19 -10.19
C PHE A 76 12.19 -4.28 -9.69
N LEU A 77 10.91 -4.21 -10.09
CA LEU A 77 9.91 -5.22 -9.73
C LEU A 77 10.27 -6.60 -10.30
N GLY A 78 10.81 -6.65 -11.52
CA GLY A 78 11.30 -7.89 -12.11
C GLY A 78 12.49 -8.50 -11.35
N LEU A 79 13.41 -7.66 -10.84
CA LEU A 79 14.52 -8.11 -9.99
C LEU A 79 14.06 -8.59 -8.62
N ALA A 80 13.14 -7.87 -7.98
CA ALA A 80 12.51 -8.27 -6.72
C ALA A 80 11.83 -9.64 -6.86
N GLY A 81 11.01 -9.83 -7.91
CA GLY A 81 10.36 -11.10 -8.20
C GLY A 81 11.32 -12.29 -8.34
N ARG A 82 12.48 -12.09 -9.01
CA ARG A 82 13.51 -13.13 -9.16
C ARG A 82 14.22 -13.48 -7.86
N LEU A 83 14.45 -12.49 -6.98
CA LEU A 83 15.06 -12.72 -5.66
C LEU A 83 14.14 -13.51 -4.75
N ILE A 84 12.83 -13.22 -4.79
CA ILE A 84 11.83 -13.95 -4.00
C ILE A 84 11.71 -15.41 -4.47
N LYS A 85 11.62 -15.66 -5.79
CA LYS A 85 11.48 -17.02 -6.35
C LYS A 85 12.64 -17.97 -5.99
N ARG A 86 13.81 -17.44 -5.62
CA ARG A 86 14.96 -18.24 -5.17
C ARG A 86 14.86 -18.74 -3.73
N SER A 87 13.89 -18.26 -2.95
CA SER A 87 13.88 -18.40 -1.48
C SER A 87 12.71 -19.24 -0.91
N GLY A 88 12.02 -20.05 -1.73
CA GLY A 88 10.74 -20.67 -1.38
C GLY A 88 10.76 -22.16 -0.99
N ASP A 89 11.71 -22.64 -0.18
CA ASP A 89 11.70 -24.04 0.30
C ASP A 89 12.09 -24.13 1.79
N GLY A 90 11.20 -24.65 2.65
CA GLY A 90 11.51 -25.07 4.02
C GLY A 90 10.68 -24.46 5.17
N SER A 91 10.22 -25.32 6.08
CA SER A 91 9.36 -25.03 7.25
C SER A 91 9.99 -25.49 8.57
N ASN A 92 9.69 -24.74 9.65
CA ASN A 92 9.77 -25.01 11.11
C ASN A 92 10.96 -24.52 11.99
N ARG A 93 10.55 -23.72 13.01
CA ARG A 93 10.99 -23.50 14.43
C ARG A 93 12.46 -23.17 14.76
N VAL A 94 12.65 -22.01 15.41
CA VAL A 94 13.94 -21.42 15.86
C VAL A 94 14.32 -21.84 17.30
N ALA A 95 15.63 -22.06 17.53
CA ALA A 95 16.25 -22.19 18.85
C ALA A 95 17.36 -21.13 19.06
N MET A 96 17.53 -20.64 20.29
CA MET A 96 18.41 -19.54 20.67
C MET A 96 19.73 -20.02 21.30
N PHE A 97 20.88 -19.43 20.93
CA PHE A 97 22.13 -19.55 21.69
C PHE A 97 22.88 -18.20 21.76
N GLU A 98 23.29 -17.80 22.97
CA GLU A 98 24.14 -16.63 23.27
C GLU A 98 25.63 -17.05 23.40
N ASP A 99 26.57 -16.24 22.89
CA ASP A 99 28.02 -16.39 23.13
C ASP A 99 28.54 -15.33 24.14
N PRO A 100 29.10 -15.71 25.31
CA PRO A 100 29.41 -14.78 26.41
C PRO A 100 30.71 -13.93 26.26
N ARG A 101 31.36 -13.82 25.10
CA ARG A 101 32.79 -13.39 25.04
C ARG A 101 33.16 -12.16 24.20
N ALA A 102 32.36 -11.09 24.17
CA ALA A 102 32.76 -9.82 23.55
C ALA A 102 32.99 -8.65 24.56
N LYS A 103 34.26 -8.25 24.72
CA LYS A 103 34.74 -7.17 25.63
C LYS A 103 34.06 -5.81 25.39
N ARG A 104 33.89 -5.05 26.47
CA ARG A 104 33.29 -3.70 26.56
C ARG A 104 34.24 -2.60 26.05
N SER A 105 33.76 -1.75 25.14
CA SER A 105 34.24 -0.40 24.87
C SER A 105 33.05 0.49 24.50
N ALA A 106 33.04 1.71 25.03
CA ALA A 106 31.91 2.63 25.09
C ALA A 106 31.65 3.36 23.76
N TYR A 107 30.42 3.19 23.26
CA TYR A 107 29.56 4.02 22.39
C TYR A 107 28.57 3.00 21.78
N ASP A 108 27.40 2.92 22.41
CA ASP A 108 26.53 1.73 22.37
C ASP A 108 25.64 1.70 21.10
N GLU A 109 26.19 1.19 20.01
CA GLU A 109 25.48 0.75 18.79
C GLU A 109 25.75 -0.75 18.54
N ARG A 110 25.58 -1.59 19.56
CA ARG A 110 25.74 -3.03 19.39
C ARG A 110 24.56 -3.61 18.59
N ILE A 111 24.87 -4.33 17.51
CA ILE A 111 23.96 -5.26 16.83
C ILE A 111 23.66 -6.37 17.83
N GLY A 112 22.38 -6.60 18.14
CA GLY A 112 21.96 -7.47 19.25
C GLY A 112 21.67 -8.91 18.89
N ALA A 113 21.32 -9.15 17.64
CA ALA A 113 21.24 -10.48 17.07
C ALA A 113 21.44 -10.32 15.56
N VAL A 114 22.31 -11.16 15.00
CA VAL A 114 22.26 -11.48 13.58
C VAL A 114 21.47 -12.78 13.51
N VAL A 115 20.17 -12.66 13.30
CA VAL A 115 19.36 -13.84 12.97
C VAL A 115 19.54 -14.07 11.49
N GLU A 116 20.31 -15.10 11.13
CA GLU A 116 20.17 -15.67 9.79
C GLU A 116 18.82 -16.38 9.79
N ASP A 117 17.89 -15.89 8.97
CA ASP A 117 16.65 -16.61 8.73
C ASP A 117 17.03 -17.91 8.01
N GLU A 118 16.95 -19.05 8.70
CA GLU A 118 17.29 -20.36 8.12
C GLU A 118 16.37 -20.75 6.94
N ILE A 119 15.32 -19.95 6.69
CA ILE A 119 14.41 -20.05 5.52
C ILE A 119 14.88 -19.16 4.36
N GLN A 120 15.68 -18.12 4.60
CA GLN A 120 16.21 -17.20 3.58
C GLN A 120 17.73 -17.01 3.74
N SER A 121 18.53 -17.87 3.13
CA SER A 121 19.99 -17.72 3.12
C SER A 121 20.41 -16.44 2.38
N GLY A 122 20.54 -15.33 3.11
CA GLY A 122 20.87 -14.01 2.56
C GLY A 122 20.27 -12.81 3.29
N VAL A 123 19.27 -13.01 4.16
CA VAL A 123 18.74 -11.93 5.01
C VAL A 123 19.53 -11.89 6.31
N VAL A 124 20.37 -10.86 6.44
CA VAL A 124 21.03 -10.52 7.71
C VAL A 124 20.11 -9.56 8.44
N TRP A 125 19.38 -10.07 9.43
CA TRP A 125 18.66 -9.25 10.40
C TRP A 125 19.68 -8.49 11.26
N GLU A 126 19.86 -7.19 11.08
CA GLU A 126 20.58 -6.36 12.06
C GLU A 126 19.55 -5.62 12.93
N GLN A 127 19.08 -6.27 14.00
CA GLN A 127 18.31 -5.61 15.05
C GLN A 127 19.28 -5.01 16.07
N ARG A 128 19.13 -3.73 16.45
CA ARG A 128 19.98 -3.16 17.51
C ARG A 128 19.63 -3.87 18.83
N VAL A 129 20.60 -4.10 19.73
CA VAL A 129 20.35 -4.75 21.05
C VAL A 129 19.14 -4.14 21.77
N LYS A 130 19.05 -2.82 21.74
CA LYS A 130 17.94 -2.06 22.34
C LYS A 130 16.57 -2.38 21.72
N ASP A 131 16.52 -2.71 20.44
CA ASP A 131 15.29 -3.00 19.71
C ASP A 131 14.83 -4.45 20.00
N VAL A 132 15.76 -5.43 20.09
CA VAL A 132 15.48 -6.82 20.54
C VAL A 132 14.92 -6.82 21.96
N GLN A 133 15.50 -6.01 22.84
CA GLN A 133 15.10 -5.95 24.24
C GLN A 133 13.75 -5.25 24.42
N ALA A 134 13.47 -4.19 23.66
CA ALA A 134 12.16 -3.55 23.62
C ALA A 134 11.06 -4.47 23.06
N GLU A 135 11.39 -5.35 22.12
CA GLU A 135 10.46 -6.36 21.60
C GLU A 135 10.12 -7.42 22.67
N ARG A 136 11.12 -7.86 23.45
CA ARG A 136 10.93 -8.80 24.58
C ARG A 136 10.16 -8.19 25.75
N GLU A 137 10.25 -6.89 25.96
CA GLU A 137 9.59 -6.18 27.06
C GLU A 137 8.10 -5.87 26.77
N ARG A 138 7.59 -6.22 25.59
CA ARG A 138 6.16 -6.07 25.30
C ARG A 138 5.32 -7.05 26.10
N ARG A 139 4.44 -6.48 26.90
CA ARG A 139 3.58 -7.23 27.83
C ARG A 139 2.49 -8.05 27.14
N LEU A 140 2.07 -7.70 25.92
CA LEU A 140 1.02 -8.40 25.16
C LEU A 140 1.19 -8.16 23.66
N VAL A 141 1.34 -9.22 22.87
CA VAL A 141 1.32 -9.20 21.40
C VAL A 141 0.19 -10.09 20.92
N THR A 142 -0.61 -9.66 19.94
CA THR A 142 -1.62 -10.56 19.35
C THR A 142 -1.06 -11.28 18.14
N SER A 143 -1.43 -12.55 17.99
CA SER A 143 -1.11 -13.40 16.85
C SER A 143 -2.38 -13.71 16.07
N PRO A 144 -2.33 -13.77 14.73
CA PRO A 144 -1.17 -13.48 13.89
C PRO A 144 -0.88 -11.99 13.72
N GLY A 145 0.35 -11.68 13.34
CA GLY A 145 0.71 -10.39 12.76
C GLY A 145 0.36 -10.34 11.26
N PHE A 146 0.31 -9.13 10.70
CA PHE A 146 0.02 -8.92 9.27
C PHE A 146 1.18 -8.26 8.53
N SER A 147 1.62 -8.88 7.44
CA SER A 147 2.68 -8.38 6.56
C SER A 147 2.10 -7.90 5.23
N PHE A 148 2.27 -6.62 4.91
CA PHE A 148 1.82 -6.01 3.66
C PHE A 148 2.95 -5.91 2.64
N SER A 149 2.70 -6.40 1.43
CA SER A 149 3.69 -6.42 0.35
C SER A 149 4.09 -5.04 -0.19
N ALA A 150 5.20 -4.97 -0.91
CA ALA A 150 5.43 -3.85 -1.82
C ALA A 150 4.42 -3.86 -2.97
N ALA A 151 3.85 -2.70 -3.27
CA ALA A 151 2.71 -2.59 -4.20
C ALA A 151 2.76 -1.34 -5.11
N GLY A 152 3.69 -0.41 -4.90
CA GLY A 152 3.70 0.85 -5.63
C GLY A 152 2.36 1.60 -5.50
N LEU A 153 1.85 2.12 -6.62
CA LEU A 153 0.62 2.90 -6.65
C LEU A 153 -0.69 2.07 -6.63
N VAL A 154 -0.62 0.71 -6.64
CA VAL A 154 -1.79 -0.14 -6.34
C VAL A 154 -2.06 -0.29 -4.83
N PHE A 155 -1.36 0.51 -4.02
CA PHE A 155 -1.57 0.71 -2.58
C PHE A 155 -3.04 0.76 -2.09
N PRO A 156 -4.04 1.33 -2.81
CA PRO A 156 -5.44 1.32 -2.37
C PRO A 156 -5.99 -0.07 -2.06
N TYR A 157 -5.49 -1.10 -2.75
CA TYR A 157 -5.84 -2.49 -2.43
C TYR A 157 -5.54 -2.86 -0.97
N HIS A 158 -4.35 -2.52 -0.49
CA HIS A 158 -3.96 -2.80 0.88
C HIS A 158 -4.79 -2.00 1.90
N LEU A 159 -5.24 -0.79 1.56
CA LEU A 159 -6.17 -0.03 2.41
C LEU A 159 -7.52 -0.75 2.55
N GLY A 160 -8.05 -1.30 1.47
CA GLY A 160 -9.28 -2.09 1.50
C GLY A 160 -9.16 -3.33 2.38
N VAL A 161 -8.05 -4.07 2.25
CA VAL A 161 -7.74 -5.21 3.12
C VAL A 161 -7.64 -4.76 4.59
N ALA A 162 -6.88 -3.70 4.87
CA ALA A 162 -6.69 -3.18 6.21
C ALA A 162 -8.01 -2.74 6.85
N LYS A 163 -8.91 -2.10 6.08
CA LYS A 163 -10.24 -1.71 6.54
C LYS A 163 -11.01 -2.90 7.07
N PHE A 164 -11.14 -3.95 6.25
CA PHE A 164 -11.85 -5.17 6.64
C PHE A 164 -11.24 -5.78 7.91
N LEU A 165 -9.92 -5.94 7.94
CA LEU A 165 -9.21 -6.57 9.05
C LEU A 165 -9.38 -5.80 10.36
N ILE A 166 -9.42 -4.47 10.32
CA ILE A 166 -9.70 -3.63 11.49
C ILE A 166 -11.16 -3.77 11.92
N GLU A 167 -12.11 -3.62 10.98
CA GLU A 167 -13.55 -3.69 11.27
C GLU A 167 -13.99 -5.03 11.86
N LYS A 168 -13.34 -6.12 11.46
CA LYS A 168 -13.62 -7.48 11.95
C LYS A 168 -12.77 -7.91 13.14
N GLY A 169 -11.88 -7.04 13.63
CA GLY A 169 -11.10 -7.31 14.85
C GLY A 169 -9.88 -8.22 14.67
N TYR A 170 -9.43 -8.45 13.44
CA TYR A 170 -8.16 -9.15 13.15
C TYR A 170 -6.95 -8.27 13.49
N ILE A 171 -7.04 -6.98 13.17
CA ILE A 171 -6.01 -6.00 13.51
C ILE A 171 -6.48 -5.19 14.71
N LYS A 172 -5.76 -5.33 15.82
CA LYS A 172 -5.94 -4.60 17.09
C LYS A 172 -4.71 -3.74 17.36
N GLU A 173 -4.75 -2.93 18.41
CA GLU A 173 -3.60 -2.10 18.84
C GLU A 173 -2.35 -2.92 19.16
N THR A 174 -2.52 -4.15 19.62
CA THR A 174 -1.46 -5.11 19.96
C THR A 174 -0.96 -5.93 18.76
N THR A 175 -1.61 -5.84 17.60
CA THR A 175 -1.29 -6.65 16.43
C THR A 175 0.00 -6.15 15.78
N PRO A 176 1.03 -6.99 15.63
CA PRO A 176 2.23 -6.67 14.88
C PRO A 176 1.96 -6.48 13.40
N LEU A 177 2.60 -5.48 12.83
CA LEU A 177 2.49 -5.13 11.43
C LEU A 177 3.89 -5.07 10.81
N ALA A 178 4.01 -5.49 9.56
CA ALA A 178 5.24 -5.32 8.82
C ALA A 178 4.92 -4.93 7.37
N GLY A 179 5.78 -4.13 6.76
CA GLY A 179 5.56 -3.70 5.39
C GLY A 179 6.82 -3.25 4.66
N ALA A 180 6.77 -3.40 3.35
CA ALA A 180 7.76 -2.87 2.42
C ALA A 180 7.08 -1.91 1.44
N SER A 181 7.73 -0.79 1.13
CA SER A 181 7.24 0.20 0.17
C SER A 181 5.79 0.63 0.51
N ALA A 182 4.85 0.50 -0.43
CA ALA A 182 3.42 0.72 -0.19
C ALA A 182 2.87 0.04 1.08
N GLY A 183 3.29 -1.19 1.39
CA GLY A 183 2.87 -1.89 2.61
C GLY A 183 3.35 -1.20 3.89
N ALA A 184 4.54 -0.58 3.88
CA ALA A 184 5.04 0.19 5.02
C ALA A 184 4.20 1.46 5.26
N ILE A 185 3.74 2.11 4.18
CA ILE A 185 2.82 3.25 4.26
C ILE A 185 1.51 2.82 4.94
N VAL A 186 0.92 1.70 4.51
CA VAL A 186 -0.33 1.16 5.10
C VAL A 186 -0.14 0.88 6.60
N CYS A 187 0.96 0.26 6.99
CA CYS A 187 1.24 0.00 8.40
C CYS A 187 1.31 1.28 9.24
N ALA A 188 1.95 2.34 8.71
CA ALA A 188 1.99 3.64 9.38
C ALA A 188 0.59 4.28 9.47
N VAL A 189 -0.24 4.16 8.43
CA VAL A 189 -1.63 4.63 8.45
C VAL A 189 -2.45 3.87 9.50
N ILE A 190 -2.36 2.54 9.55
CA ILE A 190 -3.04 1.72 10.58
C ILE A 190 -2.62 2.15 11.98
N ALA A 191 -1.31 2.30 12.23
CA ALA A 191 -0.79 2.73 13.53
C ALA A 191 -1.18 4.17 13.89
N SER A 192 -1.38 5.04 12.89
CA SER A 192 -1.84 6.41 13.10
C SER A 192 -3.29 6.49 13.60
N GLY A 193 -4.10 5.46 13.38
CA GLY A 193 -5.53 5.46 13.72
C GLY A 193 -6.40 6.26 12.74
N ALA A 194 -5.85 6.75 11.62
CA ALA A 194 -6.63 7.33 10.54
C ALA A 194 -7.55 6.29 9.88
N SER A 195 -8.68 6.72 9.34
CA SER A 195 -9.54 5.82 8.57
C SER A 195 -8.89 5.45 7.23
N MET A 196 -9.19 4.26 6.72
CA MET A 196 -8.65 3.81 5.43
C MET A 196 -9.22 4.63 4.28
N GLU A 197 -10.41 5.21 4.45
CA GLU A 197 -11.05 6.13 3.51
C GLU A 197 -10.31 7.47 3.43
N GLU A 198 -9.91 8.05 4.56
CA GLU A 198 -9.08 9.27 4.58
C GLU A 198 -7.74 9.03 3.89
N ALA A 199 -7.13 7.86 4.12
CA ALA A 199 -5.90 7.46 3.44
C ALA A 199 -6.10 7.25 1.92
N LEU A 200 -7.27 6.74 1.51
CA LEU A 200 -7.65 6.64 0.10
C LEU A 200 -7.78 8.02 -0.54
N GLN A 201 -8.41 8.99 0.14
CA GLN A 201 -8.51 10.37 -0.34
C GLN A 201 -7.13 11.02 -0.45
N ALA A 202 -6.25 10.84 0.55
CA ALA A 202 -4.88 11.33 0.50
C ALA A 202 -4.12 10.76 -0.72
N THR A 203 -4.40 9.49 -1.06
CA THR A 203 -3.80 8.83 -2.23
C THR A 203 -4.33 9.37 -3.54
N LYS A 204 -5.62 9.69 -3.63
CA LYS A 204 -6.20 10.37 -4.81
C LYS A 204 -5.58 11.74 -5.02
N LEU A 205 -5.33 12.49 -3.95
CA LEU A 205 -4.61 13.78 -4.04
C LEU A 205 -3.19 13.61 -4.56
N LEU A 206 -2.47 12.59 -4.08
CA LEU A 206 -1.14 12.24 -4.59
C LEU A 206 -1.19 11.83 -6.08
N ALA A 207 -2.18 11.01 -6.45
CA ALA A 207 -2.34 10.50 -7.80
C ALA A 207 -2.68 11.62 -8.78
N GLU A 208 -3.58 12.54 -8.40
CA GLU A 208 -3.96 13.71 -9.20
C GLU A 208 -2.77 14.65 -9.44
N ASP A 209 -1.93 14.88 -8.43
CA ASP A 209 -0.68 15.62 -8.60
C ASP A 209 0.24 14.93 -9.63
N CYS A 210 0.44 13.61 -9.49
CA CYS A 210 1.30 12.86 -10.39
C CYS A 210 0.75 12.82 -11.83
N ARG A 211 -0.58 12.67 -12.02
CA ARG A 211 -1.22 12.72 -13.35
C ARG A 211 -1.09 14.09 -14.00
N SER A 212 -1.32 15.17 -13.24
CA SER A 212 -1.34 16.54 -13.76
C SER A 212 0.06 17.15 -13.98
N ARG A 213 1.05 16.76 -13.17
CA ARG A 213 2.39 17.37 -13.15
C ARG A 213 3.53 16.38 -13.43
N GLY A 214 3.21 15.12 -13.70
CA GLY A 214 4.15 14.03 -13.95
C GLY A 214 4.60 13.30 -12.69
N THR A 215 4.73 11.98 -12.79
CA THR A 215 5.12 11.07 -11.70
C THR A 215 6.64 11.05 -11.46
N ALA A 216 7.41 10.96 -12.55
CA ALA A 216 8.86 10.72 -12.51
C ALA A 216 9.60 11.82 -11.73
N PHE A 217 10.46 11.43 -10.78
CA PHE A 217 11.28 12.32 -9.95
C PHE A 217 10.52 13.27 -9.01
N ARG A 218 9.18 13.30 -9.09
CA ARG A 218 8.30 14.12 -8.25
C ARG A 218 7.62 13.30 -7.17
N LEU A 219 7.28 12.04 -7.47
CA LEU A 219 6.54 11.15 -6.57
C LEU A 219 7.14 11.13 -5.15
N GLY A 220 8.46 11.15 -5.00
CA GLY A 220 9.09 11.21 -3.69
C GLY A 220 8.77 12.49 -2.89
N ALA A 221 8.83 13.66 -3.52
CA ALA A 221 8.52 14.92 -2.85
C ALA A 221 7.04 14.98 -2.43
N VAL A 222 6.14 14.57 -3.33
CA VAL A 222 4.69 14.53 -3.08
C VAL A 222 4.37 13.52 -1.98
N LEU A 223 4.99 12.34 -2.00
CA LEU A 223 4.82 11.32 -0.96
C LEU A 223 5.21 11.87 0.41
N ARG A 224 6.36 12.54 0.52
CA ARG A 224 6.80 13.13 1.80
C ARG A 224 5.82 14.19 2.30
N GLU A 225 5.36 15.08 1.43
CA GLU A 225 4.37 16.11 1.79
C GLU A 225 3.06 15.50 2.30
N VAL A 226 2.57 14.46 1.61
CA VAL A 226 1.34 13.77 2.01
C VAL A 226 1.54 13.05 3.36
N LEU A 227 2.65 12.33 3.55
CA LEU A 227 2.92 11.65 4.82
C LEU A 227 3.03 12.65 5.98
N ASP A 228 3.73 13.77 5.78
CA ASP A 228 3.88 14.80 6.81
C ASP A 228 2.54 15.46 7.18
N LYS A 229 1.71 15.73 6.17
CA LYS A 229 0.40 16.37 6.33
C LYS A 229 -0.64 15.47 7.01
N PHE A 230 -0.68 14.19 6.66
CA PHE A 230 -1.76 13.28 7.08
C PHE A 230 -1.41 12.42 8.30
N LEU A 231 -0.13 12.21 8.62
CA LEU A 231 0.25 11.48 9.83
C LEU A 231 0.30 12.41 11.06
N PRO A 232 -0.23 11.97 12.22
CA PRO A 232 -0.17 12.74 13.47
C PRO A 232 1.26 12.79 14.03
N ASP A 233 1.56 13.77 14.86
CA ASP A 233 2.93 14.01 15.36
C ASP A 233 3.48 12.87 16.24
N ASP A 234 2.60 12.13 16.91
CA ASP A 234 2.93 10.99 17.78
C ASP A 234 2.97 9.64 17.03
N VAL A 235 2.82 9.63 15.69
CA VAL A 235 2.76 8.39 14.89
C VAL A 235 3.96 7.47 15.12
N HIS A 236 5.16 8.04 15.29
CA HIS A 236 6.38 7.29 15.53
C HIS A 236 6.32 6.48 16.84
N ILE A 237 5.69 7.04 17.88
CA ILE A 237 5.47 6.37 19.17
C ILE A 237 4.49 5.20 18.98
N ARG A 238 3.42 5.41 18.21
CA ARG A 238 2.41 4.37 17.91
C ARG A 238 2.97 3.23 17.06
N CYS A 239 3.95 3.53 16.21
CA CYS A 239 4.65 2.56 15.39
C CYS A 239 5.71 1.76 16.16
N ASN A 240 6.35 2.34 17.19
CA ASN A 240 7.50 1.75 17.87
C ASN A 240 7.20 0.35 18.44
N GLY A 241 8.00 -0.62 17.99
CA GLY A 241 7.87 -2.05 18.22
C GLY A 241 6.69 -2.72 17.50
N ARG A 242 5.71 -1.97 16.99
CA ARG A 242 4.46 -2.50 16.40
C ARG A 242 4.61 -2.68 14.91
N VAL A 243 5.23 -1.72 14.26
CA VAL A 243 5.37 -1.64 12.81
C VAL A 243 6.83 -1.89 12.45
N ARG A 244 7.08 -2.89 11.62
CA ARG A 244 8.37 -3.15 11.00
C ARG A 244 8.41 -2.63 9.56
N VAL A 245 9.32 -1.71 9.28
CA VAL A 245 9.54 -1.16 7.94
C VAL A 245 10.75 -1.83 7.32
N ALA A 246 10.56 -2.50 6.18
CA ALA A 246 11.65 -3.09 5.43
C ALA A 246 12.39 -2.05 4.58
N VAL A 247 13.72 -2.08 4.61
CA VAL A 247 14.60 -1.23 3.80
C VAL A 247 15.71 -2.10 3.21
N THR A 248 16.15 -1.82 1.99
CA THR A 248 17.31 -2.51 1.41
C THR A 248 18.56 -1.64 1.55
N GLN A 249 19.56 -2.09 2.29
CA GLN A 249 20.88 -1.46 2.31
C GLN A 249 21.69 -1.86 1.07
N VAL A 250 22.23 -0.85 0.40
CA VAL A 250 23.12 -1.01 -0.74
C VAL A 250 24.54 -1.27 -0.23
N PHE A 251 25.00 -2.50 -0.47
CA PHE A 251 26.37 -2.95 -0.22
C PHE A 251 26.83 -3.80 -1.43
N TRP A 252 28.02 -4.41 -1.39
CA TRP A 252 28.45 -5.30 -2.49
C TRP A 252 27.39 -6.40 -2.79
N ARG A 253 26.72 -6.87 -1.74
CA ARG A 253 25.48 -7.66 -1.78
C ARG A 253 24.40 -6.85 -1.09
N PRO A 254 23.25 -6.60 -1.73
CA PRO A 254 22.11 -5.96 -1.08
C PRO A 254 21.70 -6.72 0.19
N ARG A 255 21.40 -6.00 1.27
CA ARG A 255 20.96 -6.58 2.55
C ARG A 255 19.63 -5.98 2.97
N GLY A 256 18.70 -6.82 3.41
CA GLY A 256 17.45 -6.35 4.01
C GLY A 256 17.68 -5.86 5.44
N LEU A 257 17.06 -4.74 5.80
CA LEU A 257 17.03 -4.17 7.13
C LEU A 257 15.58 -4.02 7.56
N LEU A 258 15.28 -4.34 8.82
CA LEU A 258 13.96 -4.09 9.41
C LEU A 258 14.09 -3.05 10.49
N VAL A 259 13.30 -1.99 10.36
CA VAL A 259 13.30 -0.85 11.25
C VAL A 259 11.98 -0.85 12.01
N ASP A 260 12.04 -0.95 13.33
CA ASP A 260 10.88 -1.06 14.21
C ASP A 260 10.87 -0.01 15.32
N GLN A 261 11.93 0.78 15.44
CA GLN A 261 12.06 1.88 16.39
C GLN A 261 12.41 3.16 15.65
N PHE A 262 11.66 4.22 15.94
CA PHE A 262 11.64 5.53 15.30
C PHE A 262 11.79 6.61 16.37
N ASP A 263 12.77 7.48 16.18
CA ASP A 263 13.14 8.50 17.17
C ASP A 263 12.23 9.76 17.08
N SER A 264 11.56 9.95 15.93
CA SER A 264 10.63 11.05 15.68
C SER A 264 9.67 10.74 14.52
N LYS A 265 8.64 11.58 14.30
CA LYS A 265 7.78 11.52 13.11
C LYS A 265 8.59 11.61 11.83
N ASP A 266 9.56 12.51 11.76
CA ASP A 266 10.46 12.65 10.61
C ASP A 266 11.28 11.38 10.35
N ASP A 267 11.77 10.73 11.41
CA ASP A 267 12.54 9.49 11.29
C ASP A 267 11.68 8.32 10.79
N LEU A 268 10.42 8.21 11.24
CA LEU A 268 9.44 7.29 10.65
C LEU A 268 9.19 7.60 9.17
N ILE A 269 8.91 8.86 8.84
CA ILE A 269 8.69 9.28 7.44
C ILE A 269 9.92 8.98 6.59
N ASN A 270 11.13 9.21 7.11
CA ASN A 270 12.38 8.85 6.42
C ASN A 270 12.51 7.35 6.19
N ALA A 271 12.12 6.52 7.16
CA ALA A 271 12.14 5.06 7.02
C ALA A 271 11.14 4.58 5.97
N VAL A 272 9.88 5.04 6.02
CA VAL A 272 8.83 4.70 5.06
C VAL A 272 9.19 5.21 3.65
N PHE A 273 9.66 6.45 3.54
CA PHE A 273 10.14 7.02 2.28
C PHE A 273 11.28 6.20 1.68
N THR A 274 12.25 5.79 2.50
CA THR A 274 13.36 4.94 2.06
C THR A 274 12.87 3.57 1.64
N SER A 275 11.90 3.01 2.37
CA SER A 275 11.24 1.74 2.04
C SER A 275 10.54 1.78 0.69
N SER A 276 10.11 2.95 0.21
CA SER A 276 9.50 3.18 -1.10
C SER A 276 10.47 3.69 -2.18
N PHE A 277 11.77 3.82 -1.87
CA PHE A 277 12.75 4.45 -2.77
C PHE A 277 13.17 3.54 -3.93
N ILE A 278 12.37 3.47 -4.98
CA ILE A 278 12.72 2.75 -6.22
C ILE A 278 13.71 3.62 -7.01
N PRO A 279 14.95 3.14 -7.25
CA PRO A 279 15.98 3.90 -7.98
C PRO A 279 15.47 4.38 -9.34
N GLY A 280 15.73 5.63 -9.71
CA GLY A 280 15.35 6.18 -11.01
C GLY A 280 13.84 6.39 -11.24
N TYR A 281 12.99 5.99 -10.29
CA TYR A 281 11.54 6.21 -10.33
C TYR A 281 11.13 7.29 -9.32
N LEU A 282 11.38 7.06 -8.03
CA LEU A 282 10.97 7.97 -6.96
C LEU A 282 11.77 9.29 -6.98
N ALA A 283 13.05 9.20 -7.35
CA ALA A 283 13.98 10.31 -7.50
C ALA A 283 15.07 9.94 -8.55
N PRO A 284 15.77 10.92 -9.13
CA PRO A 284 16.80 10.66 -10.15
C PRO A 284 18.08 10.04 -9.58
N ARG A 285 18.13 9.83 -8.26
CA ARG A 285 19.30 9.26 -7.56
C ARG A 285 19.20 7.73 -7.52
N PRO A 286 20.33 7.01 -7.57
CA PRO A 286 20.34 5.55 -7.53
C PRO A 286 20.05 4.97 -6.14
N ALA A 287 20.18 5.78 -5.09
CA ALA A 287 19.91 5.41 -3.70
C ALA A 287 19.68 6.67 -2.84
N THR A 288 19.23 6.47 -1.60
CA THR A 288 19.04 7.51 -0.58
C THR A 288 19.84 7.17 0.68
N ILE A 289 20.11 8.16 1.53
CA ILE A 289 20.77 7.94 2.83
C ILE A 289 19.69 7.83 3.91
N PHE A 290 19.72 6.75 4.68
CA PHE A 290 18.89 6.55 5.86
C PHE A 290 19.75 6.07 7.01
N ARG A 291 19.76 6.80 8.14
CA ARG A 291 20.60 6.52 9.33
C ARG A 291 22.05 6.19 8.98
N ASN A 292 22.69 7.06 8.18
CA ASN A 292 24.08 6.95 7.71
C ASN A 292 24.38 5.71 6.82
N ARG A 293 23.35 5.05 6.30
CA ARG A 293 23.47 3.91 5.37
C ARG A 293 22.90 4.28 4.02
N LEU A 294 23.54 3.81 2.95
CA LEU A 294 23.02 3.93 1.59
C LEU A 294 21.94 2.88 1.38
N CYS A 295 20.73 3.30 1.03
CA CYS A 295 19.54 2.46 1.02
C CYS A 295 18.66 2.69 -0.22
N ILE A 296 17.85 1.69 -0.54
CA ILE A 296 16.80 1.68 -1.57
C ILE A 296 15.55 0.96 -1.04
N ASP A 297 14.51 0.89 -1.87
CA ASP A 297 13.22 0.27 -1.55
C ASP A 297 13.38 -1.14 -0.97
N GLY A 298 12.64 -1.39 0.12
CA GLY A 298 12.72 -2.63 0.89
C GLY A 298 12.18 -3.85 0.16
N GLY A 299 11.30 -3.64 -0.81
CA GLY A 299 10.70 -4.69 -1.62
C GLY A 299 11.70 -5.44 -2.49
N LEU A 300 12.92 -4.91 -2.69
CA LEU A 300 13.98 -5.63 -3.41
C LEU A 300 14.44 -6.88 -2.65
N THR A 301 14.64 -6.76 -1.33
CA THR A 301 15.12 -7.88 -0.49
C THR A 301 14.00 -8.54 0.30
N LEU A 302 13.05 -7.75 0.81
CA LEU A 302 12.00 -8.20 1.72
C LEU A 302 10.64 -7.72 1.18
N PHE A 303 10.14 -8.39 0.14
CA PHE A 303 8.88 -8.01 -0.49
C PHE A 303 7.68 -8.10 0.45
N MET A 304 7.69 -9.05 1.38
CA MET A 304 6.71 -9.23 2.47
C MET A 304 7.49 -9.57 3.75
N PRO A 305 7.90 -8.56 4.53
CA PRO A 305 8.76 -8.77 5.70
C PRO A 305 8.05 -9.51 6.85
N PRO A 306 8.77 -10.27 7.68
CA PRO A 306 8.19 -10.94 8.85
C PRO A 306 7.77 -9.94 9.94
N THR A 307 6.67 -10.26 10.64
CA THR A 307 6.21 -9.50 11.82
C THR A 307 6.81 -10.05 13.12
N SER A 308 6.60 -9.37 14.25
CA SER A 308 7.08 -9.83 15.56
C SER A 308 6.22 -10.95 16.18
N ALA A 309 5.08 -11.29 15.58
CA ALA A 309 4.24 -12.40 16.03
C ALA A 309 4.82 -13.75 15.58
N SER A 310 4.51 -14.83 16.31
CA SER A 310 4.94 -16.18 15.93
C SER A 310 4.35 -16.64 14.59
N HIS A 311 3.15 -16.16 14.25
CA HIS A 311 2.51 -16.39 12.95
C HIS A 311 2.28 -15.06 12.22
N THR A 312 2.51 -15.07 10.90
CA THR A 312 2.33 -13.89 10.05
C THR A 312 1.42 -14.22 8.87
N VAL A 313 0.29 -13.52 8.76
CA VAL A 313 -0.55 -13.51 7.57
C VAL A 313 0.04 -12.53 6.56
N ARG A 314 0.37 -13.02 5.36
CA ARG A 314 0.91 -12.19 4.29
C ARG A 314 -0.21 -11.68 3.38
N VAL A 315 -0.17 -10.39 3.09
CA VAL A 315 -1.11 -9.67 2.22
C VAL A 315 -0.36 -9.19 0.97
N CYS A 316 -0.82 -9.62 -0.20
CA CYS A 316 -0.21 -9.27 -1.49
C CYS A 316 -1.21 -8.56 -2.40
N ALA A 317 -0.86 -7.39 -2.94
CA ALA A 317 -1.72 -6.67 -3.89
C ALA A 317 -1.71 -7.26 -5.32
N PHE A 318 -0.87 -8.26 -5.57
CA PHE A 318 -0.74 -8.93 -6.85
C PHE A 318 -1.19 -10.40 -6.75
N PRO A 319 -1.63 -11.02 -7.86
CA PRO A 319 -1.96 -12.45 -7.90
C PRO A 319 -0.74 -13.30 -7.54
N ALA A 320 -0.70 -13.80 -6.31
CA ALA A 320 0.46 -14.45 -5.68
C ALA A 320 0.87 -15.72 -6.42
N SER A 321 -0.10 -16.55 -6.76
CA SER A 321 0.03 -17.79 -7.52
C SER A 321 0.75 -17.58 -8.86
N ARG A 322 0.45 -16.47 -9.55
CA ARG A 322 1.06 -16.12 -10.86
C ARG A 322 2.48 -15.60 -10.72
N LEU A 323 2.84 -15.05 -9.56
CA LEU A 323 4.19 -14.58 -9.25
C LEU A 323 5.04 -15.67 -8.59
N GLY A 324 4.47 -16.84 -8.29
CA GLY A 324 5.14 -17.95 -7.64
C GLY A 324 5.41 -17.69 -6.16
N PHE A 325 4.57 -16.89 -5.51
CA PHE A 325 4.64 -16.66 -4.08
C PHE A 325 3.80 -17.71 -3.35
N GLU A 326 4.39 -18.33 -2.34
CA GLU A 326 3.72 -19.30 -1.47
C GLU A 326 3.44 -18.70 -0.08
N GLY A 327 2.47 -19.28 0.63
CA GLY A 327 2.11 -18.84 1.98
C GLY A 327 1.51 -17.43 2.03
N ILE A 328 0.80 -17.01 0.98
CA ILE A 328 0.05 -15.76 0.95
C ILE A 328 -1.35 -16.01 1.45
N GLY A 329 -1.77 -15.26 2.48
CA GLY A 329 -3.11 -15.38 3.05
C GLY A 329 -4.13 -14.62 2.22
N ILE A 330 -3.89 -13.32 2.01
CA ILE A 330 -4.84 -12.43 1.33
C ILE A 330 -4.21 -11.90 0.05
N SER A 331 -4.86 -12.14 -1.09
CA SER A 331 -4.45 -11.61 -2.40
C SER A 331 -5.61 -11.66 -3.40
N PRO A 332 -5.46 -11.08 -4.61
CA PRO A 332 -6.43 -11.24 -5.70
C PRO A 332 -6.77 -12.69 -6.08
N ASP A 333 -5.97 -13.67 -5.65
CA ASP A 333 -6.27 -15.09 -5.86
C ASP A 333 -7.44 -15.59 -5.00
N CYS A 334 -7.79 -14.91 -3.91
CA CYS A 334 -8.93 -15.25 -3.07
C CYS A 334 -10.27 -15.13 -3.82
N ASN A 335 -10.36 -14.20 -4.77
CA ASN A 335 -11.56 -13.99 -5.59
C ASN A 335 -11.15 -13.63 -7.03
N PRO A 336 -10.87 -14.62 -7.90
CA PRO A 336 -10.20 -14.40 -9.18
C PRO A 336 -11.08 -13.75 -10.27
N GLU A 337 -12.37 -13.56 -10.02
CA GLU A 337 -13.30 -13.02 -11.02
C GLU A 337 -13.10 -11.51 -11.26
N ASN A 338 -13.27 -11.08 -12.52
CA ASN A 338 -13.22 -9.68 -12.94
C ASN A 338 -11.96 -8.92 -12.51
N ARG A 339 -10.81 -9.61 -12.47
CA ARG A 339 -9.51 -9.04 -12.07
C ARG A 339 -8.75 -8.43 -13.23
N ALA A 340 -8.04 -7.35 -12.92
CA ALA A 340 -7.10 -6.73 -13.84
C ALA A 340 -6.00 -7.72 -14.24
N GLY A 341 -5.53 -7.60 -15.48
CA GLY A 341 -4.44 -8.42 -15.98
C GLY A 341 -3.12 -8.07 -15.27
N PRO A 342 -2.12 -8.98 -15.20
CA PRO A 342 -0.83 -8.68 -14.58
C PRO A 342 -0.17 -7.42 -15.16
N ARG A 343 -0.22 -7.23 -16.49
CA ARG A 343 0.31 -6.04 -17.15
C ARG A 343 -0.36 -4.74 -16.70
N GLU A 344 -1.68 -4.79 -16.52
CA GLU A 344 -2.47 -3.64 -16.10
C GLU A 344 -2.16 -3.27 -14.64
N LEU A 345 -2.08 -4.27 -13.75
CA LEU A 345 -1.64 -4.07 -12.36
C LEU A 345 -0.22 -3.53 -12.27
N PHE A 346 0.72 -4.03 -13.07
CA PHE A 346 2.08 -3.50 -13.12
C PHE A 346 2.13 -2.06 -13.61
N ASN A 347 1.34 -1.73 -14.63
CA ASN A 347 1.22 -0.35 -15.10
C ASN A 347 0.67 0.56 -13.99
N TRP A 348 -0.40 0.16 -13.31
CA TRP A 348 -0.98 0.93 -12.19
C TRP A 348 -0.09 0.97 -10.95
N ALA A 349 0.86 0.05 -10.79
CA ALA A 349 1.85 0.13 -9.72
C ALA A 349 2.90 1.22 -9.98
N LEU A 350 3.12 1.58 -11.25
CA LEU A 350 4.15 2.50 -11.71
C LEU A 350 3.63 3.83 -12.25
N GLU A 351 2.36 3.92 -12.58
CA GLU A 351 1.73 5.16 -13.01
C GLU A 351 0.38 5.28 -12.31
N PRO A 352 0.01 6.49 -11.85
CA PRO A 352 -1.21 6.72 -11.12
C PRO A 352 -2.43 6.40 -11.99
N ALA A 353 -3.24 5.43 -11.57
CA ALA A 353 -4.50 5.11 -12.22
C ALA A 353 -5.55 6.20 -11.99
N GLU A 354 -6.64 6.16 -12.75
CA GLU A 354 -7.81 7.03 -12.55
C GLU A 354 -8.48 6.77 -11.20
N ASP A 355 -9.15 7.78 -10.64
CA ASP A 355 -9.71 7.70 -9.28
C ASP A 355 -10.73 6.55 -9.12
N TYR A 356 -11.54 6.26 -10.15
CA TYR A 356 -12.48 5.14 -10.11
C TYR A 356 -11.77 3.77 -10.09
N ILE A 357 -10.55 3.67 -10.63
CA ILE A 357 -9.72 2.47 -10.51
C ILE A 357 -9.16 2.36 -9.09
N LEU A 358 -8.74 3.48 -8.49
CA LEU A 358 -8.26 3.49 -7.10
C LEU A 358 -9.37 3.06 -6.12
N ASP A 359 -10.60 3.55 -6.33
CA ASP A 359 -11.79 3.10 -5.59
C ASP A 359 -12.05 1.60 -5.79
N ARG A 360 -12.00 1.14 -7.04
CA ARG A 360 -12.18 -0.28 -7.34
C ARG A 360 -11.11 -1.14 -6.67
N LEU A 361 -9.84 -0.73 -6.68
CA LEU A 361 -8.75 -1.46 -6.00
C LEU A 361 -9.02 -1.59 -4.50
N PHE A 362 -9.50 -0.50 -3.87
CA PHE A 362 -9.91 -0.50 -2.47
C PHE A 362 -11.03 -1.51 -2.21
N ASP A 363 -12.10 -1.49 -3.01
CA ASP A 363 -13.22 -2.43 -2.86
C ASP A 363 -12.78 -3.88 -3.07
N LEU A 364 -11.91 -4.15 -4.05
CA LEU A 364 -11.38 -5.47 -4.32
C LEU A 364 -10.54 -6.00 -3.15
N GLY A 365 -9.73 -5.15 -2.51
CA GLY A 365 -8.97 -5.53 -1.33
C GLY A 365 -9.87 -5.92 -0.16
N TYR A 366 -10.94 -5.16 0.07
CA TYR A 366 -11.94 -5.48 1.09
C TYR A 366 -12.64 -6.82 0.81
N GLN A 367 -13.01 -7.06 -0.45
CA GLN A 367 -13.67 -8.31 -0.86
C GLN A 367 -12.75 -9.53 -0.71
N ASP A 368 -11.47 -9.41 -1.07
CA ASP A 368 -10.52 -10.52 -0.95
C ASP A 368 -10.26 -10.90 0.52
N ALA A 369 -10.16 -9.89 1.39
CA ALA A 369 -10.05 -10.11 2.83
C ALA A 369 -11.33 -10.75 3.39
N THR A 370 -12.50 -10.39 2.85
CA THR A 370 -13.78 -11.01 3.21
C THR A 370 -13.80 -12.49 2.88
N VAL A 371 -13.40 -12.87 1.66
CA VAL A 371 -13.36 -14.28 1.24
C VAL A 371 -12.34 -15.07 2.06
N TRP A 372 -11.15 -14.51 2.30
CA TRP A 372 -10.15 -15.15 3.17
C TRP A 372 -10.68 -15.40 4.59
N ALA A 373 -11.47 -14.48 5.14
CA ALA A 373 -12.02 -14.60 6.48
C ALA A 373 -13.11 -15.68 6.64
N GLU A 374 -13.73 -16.14 5.55
CA GLU A 374 -14.70 -17.24 5.60
C GLU A 374 -14.04 -18.54 6.10
N ASP A 375 -12.80 -18.80 5.67
CA ASP A 375 -12.00 -19.95 6.09
C ASP A 375 -11.18 -19.68 7.37
N ASN A 376 -11.06 -18.41 7.78
CA ASN A 376 -10.19 -17.97 8.87
C ASN A 376 -10.95 -17.12 9.90
N PRO A 377 -11.96 -17.67 10.60
CA PRO A 377 -12.80 -16.90 11.51
C PRO A 377 -11.99 -16.27 12.65
N VAL A 378 -12.26 -14.99 12.94
CA VAL A 378 -11.48 -14.16 13.87
C VAL A 378 -11.35 -14.76 15.26
N GLU A 379 -12.40 -15.42 15.77
CA GLU A 379 -12.42 -16.01 17.12
C GLU A 379 -11.49 -17.22 17.25
N LYS A 380 -11.11 -17.84 16.13
CA LYS A 380 -10.16 -18.97 16.11
C LYS A 380 -8.76 -18.55 15.73
N LEU A 381 -8.64 -17.45 14.98
CA LEU A 381 -7.35 -17.01 14.44
C LEU A 381 -6.62 -16.06 15.40
N VAL A 382 -7.35 -15.16 16.06
CA VAL A 382 -6.73 -14.11 16.88
C VAL A 382 -6.58 -14.59 18.31
N GLU A 383 -5.33 -14.75 18.73
CA GLU A 383 -4.95 -15.16 20.08
C GLU A 383 -4.01 -14.12 20.71
N ASP A 384 -4.07 -13.99 22.04
CA ASP A 384 -3.14 -13.15 22.78
C ASP A 384 -1.88 -13.98 23.10
N GLU A 385 -0.72 -13.61 22.55
CA GLU A 385 0.58 -14.14 22.97
C GLU A 385 0.98 -13.42 24.26
N GLY A 386 0.65 -14.03 25.40
CA GLY A 386 1.21 -13.68 26.70
C GLY A 386 2.62 -14.25 26.86
N THR A 387 3.53 -13.49 27.46
CA THR A 387 4.78 -14.05 27.99
C THR A 387 4.41 -15.14 28.99
N ILE A 388 4.77 -16.39 28.70
CA ILE A 388 4.83 -17.46 29.69
C ILE A 388 5.73 -16.92 30.81
N GLU A 389 5.13 -16.53 31.93
CA GLU A 389 5.89 -16.33 33.16
C GLU A 389 6.61 -17.64 33.47
N ASP A 390 7.87 -17.52 33.88
CA ASP A 390 8.69 -18.62 34.37
C ASP A 390 8.00 -19.30 35.58
N ASP A 391 7.06 -20.21 35.31
CA ASP A 391 6.58 -21.23 36.26
C ASP A 391 7.62 -22.37 36.31
N ALA A 392 8.88 -21.99 36.54
CA ALA A 392 10.00 -22.91 36.68
C ALA A 392 11.08 -22.37 37.63
N CYS A 393 10.75 -22.19 38.91
CA CYS A 393 11.45 -22.93 39.98
C CYS A 393 10.78 -22.76 41.34
N ASN A 394 10.45 -23.92 41.92
CA ASN A 394 10.40 -24.17 43.36
C ASN A 394 11.70 -23.75 44.06
#